data_AF-A0AA47N7Y4-F1
#
_entry.id   AF-A0AA47N7Y4-F1
#
_cell.length_a   1.000
_cell.length_b   1.000
_cell.length_c   1.000
_cell.angle_alpha   90.00
_cell.angle_beta   90.00
_cell.angle_gamma   90.00
#
_symmetry.space_group_name_H-M   'P 1'
#
loop_
_entity.id
_entity.type
_entity.pdbx_description
1 polymer ?
#
loop_
_entity_poly.entity_id
_entity_poly.type
_entity_poly.pdbx_seq_one_letter_code
_entity_poly.pdbx_strand_id
1 'polypeptide(L)'
;MWTSINMDAYLALTCHYIDASTTLRSTVLGVVYFPDKHTAVNLATVKTSLMEEWGIGAKVTCLVTDGAANMLVTLRLRHAICVAHTLNLIVKKCLDLTPVLSSIRTKARRLVGYFRSSTSAKEKLAVIQEQMGKPTLKLIQEVETRWNSTFQMLQRLVDQREPVGAALSGLDSDIPVLTSE
;
A
#
# COMPACT_ATOMS: atom_id res chain seq x y z
N MET A 1 4.23 -11.37 -1.36
CA MET A 1 4.27 -11.15 -2.82
C MET A 1 3.93 -9.70 -3.09
N TRP A 2 4.53 -9.10 -4.11
CA TRP A 2 4.14 -7.77 -4.60
C TRP A 2 4.40 -7.68 -6.10
N THR A 3 3.77 -6.69 -6.73
CA THR A 3 4.08 -6.27 -8.10
C THR A 3 4.90 -4.98 -8.03
N SER A 4 6.01 -4.93 -8.75
CA SER A 4 6.91 -3.78 -8.80
C SER A 4 6.29 -2.63 -9.61
N ILE A 5 6.94 -1.48 -9.59
CA ILE A 5 6.55 -0.33 -10.44
C ILE A 5 6.70 -0.63 -11.94
N ASN A 6 7.52 -1.61 -12.30
CA ASN A 6 7.70 -2.08 -13.68
C ASN A 6 6.71 -3.20 -14.05
N MET A 7 5.70 -3.45 -13.20
CA MET A 7 4.69 -4.51 -13.37
C MET A 7 5.23 -5.94 -13.24
N ASP A 8 6.43 -6.10 -12.69
CA ASP A 8 7.05 -7.40 -12.43
C ASP A 8 6.58 -7.97 -11.08
N ALA A 9 6.19 -9.24 -11.05
CA ALA A 9 5.80 -9.91 -9.82
C ALA A 9 7.01 -10.52 -9.09
N TYR A 10 7.00 -10.40 -7.77
CA TYR A 10 8.05 -10.93 -6.89
C TYR A 10 7.47 -11.66 -5.69
N LEU A 11 8.15 -12.74 -5.30
CA LEU A 11 7.90 -13.48 -4.07
C LEU A 11 9.10 -13.34 -3.13
N ALA A 12 8.89 -12.72 -1.97
CA ALA A 12 9.84 -12.79 -0.87
C ALA A 12 9.40 -13.84 0.14
N LEU A 13 10.36 -14.59 0.66
CA LEU A 13 10.19 -15.48 1.79
C LEU A 13 11.09 -15.03 2.94
N THR A 14 10.49 -14.78 4.10
CA THR A 14 11.19 -14.39 5.32
C THR A 14 10.93 -15.44 6.39
N CYS A 15 11.99 -15.94 7.01
CA CYS A 15 11.92 -16.85 8.15
C CYS A 15 11.93 -16.04 9.44
N HIS A 16 11.06 -16.45 10.38
CA HIS A 16 11.01 -15.91 11.73
C HIS A 16 11.18 -17.06 12.72
N TYR A 17 12.09 -16.92 13.68
CA TYR A 17 12.38 -17.96 14.67
C TYR A 17 12.90 -17.35 15.96
N ILE A 18 12.82 -18.12 17.05
CA ILE A 18 13.42 -17.75 18.34
C ILE A 18 14.80 -18.41 18.41
N ASP A 19 15.84 -17.63 18.68
CA ASP A 19 17.20 -18.16 18.84
C ASP A 19 17.46 -18.72 20.25
N ALA A 20 18.66 -19.25 20.49
CA ALA A 20 19.05 -19.80 21.79
C ALA A 20 19.04 -18.76 22.93
N SER A 21 19.05 -17.46 22.60
CA SER A 21 18.94 -16.37 23.57
C SER A 21 17.50 -15.92 23.82
N THR A 22 16.50 -16.69 23.34
CA THR A 22 15.07 -16.35 23.40
C THR A 22 14.69 -15.08 22.65
N THR A 23 15.52 -14.68 21.67
CA THR A 23 15.30 -13.47 20.89
C THR A 23 14.63 -13.82 19.56
N LEU A 24 13.60 -13.05 19.18
CA LEU A 24 13.00 -13.16 17.85
C LEU A 24 13.98 -12.69 16.78
N ARG A 25 14.33 -13.59 15.86
CA ARG A 25 15.13 -13.32 14.67
C ARG A 25 14.26 -13.34 13.44
N SER A 26 14.65 -12.52 12.47
CA SER A 26 14.03 -12.45 11.15
C SER A 26 15.13 -12.50 10.09
N THR A 27 15.02 -13.42 9.14
CA THR A 27 16.00 -13.60 8.06
C THR A 27 15.26 -13.70 6.74
N VAL A 28 15.60 -12.82 5.79
CA VAL A 28 15.10 -12.95 4.42
C VAL A 28 15.81 -14.11 3.76
N LEU A 29 15.07 -15.15 3.39
CA LEU A 29 15.61 -16.35 2.74
C LEU A 29 15.82 -16.12 1.24
N GLY A 30 14.97 -15.29 0.63
CA GLY A 30 15.10 -14.95 -0.77
C GLY A 30 14.05 -13.97 -1.25
N VAL A 31 14.39 -13.27 -2.33
CA VAL A 31 13.49 -12.47 -3.15
C VAL A 31 13.60 -12.99 -4.57
N VAL A 32 12.53 -13.63 -5.04
CA VAL A 32 12.51 -14.34 -6.31
C VAL A 32 11.61 -13.60 -7.29
N TYR A 33 12.12 -13.33 -8.48
CA TYR A 33 11.31 -12.88 -9.60
C TYR A 33 10.33 -14.00 -10.00
N PHE A 34 9.04 -13.67 -10.09
CA PHE A 34 7.97 -14.64 -10.25
C PHE A 34 7.09 -14.26 -11.44
N PRO A 35 7.54 -14.50 -12.69
CA PRO A 35 6.76 -14.16 -13.89
C PRO A 35 5.57 -15.09 -14.13
N ASP A 36 5.56 -16.25 -13.47
CA ASP A 36 4.56 -17.28 -13.68
C ASP A 36 3.19 -16.87 -13.16
N LYS A 37 2.15 -17.57 -13.63
CA LYS A 37 0.81 -17.46 -13.04
C LYS A 37 0.90 -17.74 -11.54
N HIS A 38 0.26 -16.89 -10.74
CA HIS A 38 0.21 -16.97 -9.27
C HIS A 38 -0.68 -18.11 -8.76
N THR A 39 -0.55 -19.31 -9.32
CA THR A 39 -1.28 -20.51 -8.90
C THR A 39 -0.72 -21.02 -7.58
N ALA A 40 -1.55 -21.75 -6.82
CA ALA A 40 -1.11 -22.36 -5.57
C ALA A 40 0.09 -23.31 -5.77
N VAL A 41 0.09 -24.05 -6.88
CA VAL A 41 1.15 -25.00 -7.23
C VAL A 41 2.48 -24.28 -7.44
N ASN A 42 2.53 -23.26 -8.29
CA ASN A 42 3.77 -22.53 -8.58
C ASN A 42 4.33 -21.86 -7.32
N LEU A 43 3.43 -21.32 -6.48
CA LEU A 43 3.81 -20.69 -5.22
C LEU A 43 4.34 -21.71 -4.21
N ALA A 44 3.74 -22.90 -4.14
CA ALA A 44 4.26 -23.98 -3.32
C ALA A 44 5.66 -24.40 -3.79
N THR A 45 5.88 -24.55 -5.09
CA THR A 45 7.19 -24.94 -5.65
C THR A 45 8.30 -23.97 -5.23
N VAL A 46 8.11 -22.66 -5.42
CA VAL A 46 9.13 -21.67 -5.05
C VAL A 46 9.36 -21.62 -3.53
N LYS A 47 8.28 -21.71 -2.73
CA LYS A 47 8.40 -21.77 -1.27
C LYS A 47 9.21 -23.00 -0.83
N THR A 48 8.89 -24.18 -1.37
CA THR A 48 9.58 -25.44 -1.05
C THR A 48 11.05 -25.38 -1.46
N SER A 49 11.34 -24.90 -2.67
CA SER A 49 12.72 -24.78 -3.16
C SER A 49 13.58 -23.88 -2.26
N LEU A 50 13.08 -22.72 -1.84
CA LEU A 50 13.79 -21.85 -0.89
C LEU A 50 13.96 -22.51 0.49
N MET A 51 12.96 -23.27 0.96
CA MET A 51 13.07 -23.98 2.23
C MET A 51 14.08 -25.15 2.18
N GLU A 52 14.19 -25.82 1.03
CA GLU A 52 15.16 -26.89 0.78
C GLU A 52 16.58 -26.35 0.64
N GLU A 53 16.76 -25.26 -0.12
CA GLU A 53 18.06 -24.58 -0.29
C GLU A 53 18.68 -24.19 1.06
N TRP A 54 17.86 -23.69 1.98
CA TRP A 54 18.29 -23.32 3.32
C TRP A 54 18.32 -24.50 4.32
N GLY A 55 17.91 -25.70 3.90
CA GLY A 55 17.89 -26.89 4.76
C GLY A 55 16.91 -26.79 5.95
N ILE A 56 15.81 -26.03 5.79
CA ILE A 56 14.84 -25.76 6.86
C ILE A 56 13.47 -26.40 6.64
N GLY A 57 13.23 -27.09 5.52
CA GLY A 57 11.90 -27.62 5.17
C GLY A 57 11.20 -28.39 6.30
N ALA A 58 11.93 -29.24 7.04
CA ALA A 58 11.40 -30.00 8.17
C ALA A 58 11.21 -29.19 9.48
N LYS A 59 11.75 -27.97 9.54
CA LYS A 59 11.72 -27.09 10.72
C LYS A 59 10.59 -26.06 10.65
N VAL A 60 10.02 -25.83 9.48
CA VAL A 60 8.94 -24.86 9.31
C VAL A 60 7.64 -25.43 9.87
N THR A 61 7.04 -24.71 10.82
CA THR A 61 5.80 -25.12 11.51
C THR A 61 4.58 -24.33 11.04
N CYS A 62 4.80 -23.11 10.55
CA CYS A 62 3.73 -22.20 10.15
C CYS A 62 4.15 -21.34 8.95
N LEU A 63 3.20 -21.08 8.06
CA LEU A 63 3.31 -20.07 7.01
C LEU A 63 2.36 -18.90 7.28
N VAL A 64 2.86 -17.68 7.06
CA VAL A 64 2.05 -16.46 7.14
C VAL A 64 1.93 -15.85 5.74
N THR A 65 0.71 -15.63 5.26
CA THR A 65 0.46 -15.02 3.95
C THR A 65 -0.69 -14.03 4.00
N ASP A 66 -0.95 -13.27 2.93
CA ASP A 66 -2.09 -12.36 2.83
C ASP A 66 -3.48 -13.05 2.85
N GLY A 67 -3.54 -14.38 2.82
CA GLY A 67 -4.80 -15.12 2.85
C GLY A 67 -5.50 -15.20 1.48
N ALA A 68 -4.84 -14.83 0.38
CA ALA A 68 -5.36 -15.11 -0.96
C ALA A 68 -5.59 -16.62 -1.15
N ALA A 69 -6.63 -17.01 -1.89
CA ALA A 69 -7.02 -18.43 -2.05
C ALA A 69 -5.85 -19.32 -2.52
N ASN A 70 -5.03 -18.80 -3.44
CA ASN A 70 -3.86 -19.49 -3.97
C ASN A 70 -2.73 -19.65 -2.94
N MET A 71 -2.77 -18.90 -1.83
CA MET A 71 -1.79 -18.98 -0.75
C MET A 71 -2.21 -19.95 0.36
N LEU A 72 -3.48 -20.36 0.42
CA LEU A 72 -4.02 -21.27 1.43
C LEU A 72 -3.75 -22.75 1.09
N VAL A 73 -3.65 -23.09 -0.19
CA VAL A 73 -3.49 -24.48 -0.67
C VAL A 73 -2.01 -24.84 -0.86
N THR A 74 -1.13 -24.43 0.06
CA THR A 74 0.31 -24.66 -0.13
C THR A 74 0.95 -25.19 1.15
N LEU A 75 1.33 -26.48 1.08
CA LEU A 75 2.07 -27.24 2.10
C LEU A 75 1.20 -27.58 3.32
N ARG A 76 1.27 -28.83 3.80
CA ARG A 76 0.51 -29.34 4.96
C ARG A 76 1.03 -28.75 6.29
N LEU A 77 1.21 -27.43 6.31
CA LEU A 77 1.71 -26.63 7.41
C LEU A 77 0.55 -25.87 8.03
N ARG A 78 0.71 -25.44 9.29
CA ARG A 78 -0.21 -24.47 9.85
C ARG A 78 -0.15 -23.20 9.00
N HIS A 79 -1.31 -22.62 8.73
CA HIS A 79 -1.39 -21.36 8.01
C HIS A 79 -2.00 -20.28 8.90
N ALA A 80 -1.40 -19.09 8.87
CA ALA A 80 -1.93 -17.91 9.51
C ALA A 80 -2.08 -16.78 8.47
N ILE A 81 -3.19 -16.06 8.55
CA ILE A 81 -3.44 -14.91 7.69
C ILE A 81 -2.72 -13.69 8.28
N CYS A 82 -2.13 -12.90 7.41
CA CYS A 82 -1.46 -11.66 7.74
C CYS A 82 -2.47 -10.66 8.32
N VAL A 83 -2.34 -10.35 9.61
CA VAL A 83 -3.20 -9.41 10.32
C VAL A 83 -3.23 -8.03 9.65
N ALA A 84 -2.08 -7.56 9.14
CA ALA A 84 -2.02 -6.28 8.44
C ALA A 84 -2.85 -6.29 7.14
N HIS A 85 -2.88 -7.41 6.41
CA HIS A 85 -3.74 -7.55 5.25
C HIS A 85 -5.21 -7.60 5.64
N THR A 86 -5.55 -8.35 6.70
CA THR A 86 -6.92 -8.41 7.24
C THR A 86 -7.42 -7.02 7.65
N LEU A 87 -6.60 -6.24 8.38
CA LEU A 87 -6.93 -4.85 8.75
C LEU A 87 -7.16 -3.99 7.50
N ASN A 88 -6.34 -4.17 6.47
CA ASN A 88 -6.52 -3.47 5.21
C ASN A 88 -7.85 -3.79 4.52
N LEU A 89 -8.25 -5.05 4.51
CA LEU A 89 -9.55 -5.46 3.96
C LEU A 89 -10.71 -4.89 4.78
N ILE A 90 -10.62 -4.90 6.12
CA ILE A 90 -11.65 -4.35 7.01
C ILE A 90 -11.83 -2.85 6.72
N VAL A 91 -10.75 -2.07 6.76
CA VAL A 91 -10.81 -0.63 6.55
C VAL A 91 -11.37 -0.29 5.17
N LYS A 92 -10.89 -0.96 4.11
CA LYS A 92 -11.46 -0.80 2.77
C LYS A 92 -12.96 -1.05 2.75
N LYS A 93 -13.39 -2.18 3.32
CA LYS A 93 -14.80 -2.54 3.34
C LYS A 93 -15.64 -1.51 4.08
N CYS A 94 -15.16 -0.97 5.20
CA CYS A 94 -15.84 0.10 5.93
C CYS A 94 -15.94 1.40 5.11
N LEU A 95 -14.87 1.78 4.40
CA LEU A 95 -14.88 2.96 3.54
C LEU A 95 -15.88 2.81 2.37
N ASP A 96 -15.93 1.63 1.76
CA ASP A 96 -16.82 1.36 0.62
C ASP A 96 -18.29 1.24 1.04
N LEU A 97 -18.55 0.78 2.27
CA LEU A 97 -19.90 0.73 2.85
C LEU A 97 -20.40 2.09 3.34
N THR A 98 -19.60 3.15 3.24
CA THR A 98 -19.97 4.51 3.68
C THR A 98 -20.08 5.45 2.48
N PRO A 99 -21.29 5.67 1.91
CA PRO A 99 -21.46 6.41 0.64
C PRO A 99 -20.90 7.83 0.65
N VAL A 100 -21.05 8.55 1.77
CA VAL A 100 -20.51 9.92 1.94
C VAL A 100 -18.98 9.92 1.80
N LEU A 101 -18.30 8.94 2.40
CA LEU A 101 -16.85 8.81 2.27
C LEU A 101 -16.43 8.45 0.85
N SER A 102 -17.22 7.66 0.13
CA SER A 102 -16.94 7.34 -1.28
C SER A 102 -16.93 8.61 -2.17
N SER A 103 -17.91 9.49 -1.97
CA SER A 103 -17.96 10.79 -2.67
C SER A 103 -16.75 11.68 -2.35
N ILE A 104 -16.42 11.82 -1.07
CA ILE A 104 -15.26 12.62 -0.61
C ILE A 104 -13.95 12.04 -1.17
N ARG A 105 -13.76 10.72 -1.08
CA ARG A 105 -12.57 10.01 -1.61
C ARG A 105 -12.42 10.26 -3.11
N THR A 106 -13.51 10.19 -3.88
CA THR A 106 -13.47 10.41 -5.32
C THR A 106 -13.02 11.82 -5.67
N LYS A 107 -13.59 12.85 -5.02
CA LYS A 107 -13.19 14.25 -5.19
C LYS A 107 -11.74 14.48 -4.78
N ALA A 108 -11.34 13.98 -3.61
CA ALA A 108 -9.98 14.06 -3.09
C ALA A 108 -8.96 13.42 -4.04
N ARG A 109 -9.24 12.21 -4.55
CA ARG A 109 -8.37 11.52 -5.51
C ARG A 109 -8.19 12.31 -6.80
N ARG A 110 -9.26 12.92 -7.32
CA ARG A 110 -9.21 13.73 -8.55
C ARG A 110 -8.38 15.00 -8.34
N LEU A 111 -8.61 15.69 -7.23
CA LEU A 111 -7.86 16.87 -6.83
C LEU A 111 -6.36 16.57 -6.67
N VAL A 112 -6.02 15.58 -5.86
CA VAL A 112 -4.62 15.17 -5.66
C VAL A 112 -4.01 14.69 -6.96
N GLY A 113 -4.76 13.92 -7.76
CA GLY A 113 -4.33 13.42 -9.06
C GLY A 113 -3.88 14.55 -9.99
N TYR A 114 -4.66 15.63 -10.07
CA TYR A 114 -4.30 16.81 -10.87
C TYR A 114 -3.01 17.49 -10.42
N PHE A 115 -2.88 17.78 -9.12
CA PHE A 115 -1.63 18.34 -8.57
C PHE A 115 -0.45 17.37 -8.70
N ARG A 116 -0.68 16.07 -8.91
CA ARG A 116 0.40 15.09 -9.11
C ARG A 116 0.74 14.86 -10.58
N SER A 117 -0.16 15.13 -11.51
CA SER A 117 0.10 14.98 -12.94
C SER A 117 0.56 16.29 -13.59
N SER A 118 0.02 17.44 -13.19
CA SER A 118 0.34 18.74 -13.78
C SER A 118 1.59 19.38 -13.15
N THR A 119 2.61 19.68 -13.97
CA THR A 119 3.80 20.40 -13.51
C THR A 119 3.47 21.82 -13.06
N SER A 120 2.64 22.54 -13.82
CA SER A 120 2.23 23.91 -13.48
C SER A 120 1.46 23.98 -12.15
N ALA A 121 0.56 23.00 -11.90
CA ALA A 121 -0.16 22.94 -10.64
C ALA A 121 0.77 22.67 -9.44
N LYS A 122 1.78 21.80 -9.60
CA LYS A 122 2.80 21.54 -8.56
C LYS A 122 3.58 22.79 -8.22
N GLU A 123 4.07 23.48 -9.23
CA GLU A 123 4.86 24.70 -9.07
C GLU A 123 4.03 25.79 -8.42
N LYS A 124 2.78 25.98 -8.87
CA LYS A 124 1.86 26.95 -8.27
C LYS A 124 1.59 26.66 -6.79
N LEU A 125 1.35 25.40 -6.43
CA LEU A 125 1.16 25.01 -5.04
C LEU A 125 2.42 25.28 -4.20
N ALA A 126 3.60 24.96 -4.71
CA ALA A 126 4.87 25.20 -4.01
C ALA A 126 5.09 26.70 -3.74
N VAL A 127 4.89 27.54 -4.76
CA VAL A 127 5.01 29.01 -4.63
C VAL A 127 4.04 29.55 -3.59
N ILE A 128 2.79 29.08 -3.58
CA ILE A 128 1.79 29.53 -2.59
C ILE A 128 2.13 29.04 -1.19
N GLN A 129 2.61 27.80 -1.03
CA GLN A 129 3.07 27.30 0.26
C GLN A 129 4.19 28.19 0.83
N GLU A 130 5.18 28.56 0.00
CA GLU A 130 6.27 29.44 0.39
C GLU A 130 5.80 30.85 0.74
N GLN A 131 4.92 31.44 -0.07
CA GLN A 131 4.33 32.76 0.19
C GLN A 131 3.52 32.80 1.50
N MET A 132 2.90 31.68 1.88
CA MET A 132 2.17 31.52 3.14
C MET A 132 3.07 31.12 4.32
N GLY A 133 4.39 30.99 4.12
CA GLY A 133 5.33 30.54 5.15
C GLY A 133 5.09 29.10 5.62
N LYS A 134 4.46 28.25 4.79
CA LYS A 134 4.18 26.84 5.09
C LYS A 134 5.24 25.93 4.48
N PRO A 135 5.45 24.72 5.04
CA PRO A 135 6.34 23.73 4.42
C PRO A 135 5.89 23.36 3.01
N THR A 136 6.83 23.36 2.06
CA THR A 136 6.60 22.97 0.67
C THR A 136 6.39 21.46 0.57
N LEU A 137 5.12 21.04 0.57
CA LEU A 137 4.71 19.64 0.67
C LEU A 137 3.90 19.18 -0.54
N LYS A 138 4.30 18.05 -1.13
CA LYS A 138 3.53 17.39 -2.18
C LYS A 138 2.24 16.77 -1.62
N LEU A 139 1.16 16.75 -2.40
CA LEU A 139 -0.05 16.03 -2.03
C LEU A 139 0.15 14.50 -2.13
N ILE A 140 -0.52 13.75 -1.25
CA ILE A 140 -0.38 12.30 -1.11
C ILE A 140 -1.56 11.62 -1.79
N GLN A 141 -1.29 10.78 -2.79
CA GLN A 141 -2.32 9.96 -3.44
C GLN A 141 -2.64 8.75 -2.58
N GLU A 142 -3.92 8.42 -2.46
CA GLU A 142 -4.37 7.15 -1.91
C GLU A 142 -3.77 5.96 -2.67
N VAL A 143 -3.29 4.96 -1.94
CA VAL A 143 -2.71 3.73 -2.46
C VAL A 143 -3.58 2.58 -1.99
N GLU A 144 -4.28 1.95 -2.93
CA GLU A 144 -5.31 0.99 -2.60
C GLU A 144 -4.80 -0.16 -1.73
N THR A 145 -3.56 -0.63 -1.92
CA THR A 145 -3.00 -1.74 -1.14
C THR A 145 -2.56 -1.36 0.29
N ARG A 146 -2.69 -0.10 0.70
CA ARG A 146 -2.28 0.42 2.01
C ARG A 146 -3.45 1.08 2.74
N TRP A 147 -3.89 0.45 3.81
CA TRP A 147 -5.08 0.79 4.59
C TRP A 147 -5.09 2.20 5.17
N ASN A 148 -3.91 2.71 5.51
CA ASN A 148 -3.73 4.06 6.04
C ASN A 148 -3.67 5.15 4.96
N SER A 149 -3.61 4.80 3.67
CA SER A 149 -3.37 5.78 2.61
C SER A 149 -4.54 6.74 2.39
N THR A 150 -5.79 6.29 2.60
CA THR A 150 -6.96 7.16 2.55
C THR A 150 -6.87 8.24 3.63
N PHE A 151 -6.56 7.84 4.87
CA PHE A 151 -6.35 8.77 5.98
C PHE A 151 -5.22 9.76 5.67
N GLN A 152 -4.06 9.29 5.19
CA GLN A 152 -2.93 10.15 4.86
C GLN A 152 -3.25 11.16 3.76
N MET A 153 -4.00 10.76 2.72
CA MET A 153 -4.46 11.66 1.66
C MET A 153 -5.37 12.75 2.22
N LEU A 154 -6.39 12.36 3.00
CA LEU A 154 -7.37 13.29 3.55
C LEU A 154 -6.71 14.23 4.57
N GLN A 155 -5.87 13.72 5.47
CA GLN A 155 -5.13 14.52 6.43
C GLN A 155 -4.23 15.54 5.71
N ARG A 156 -3.49 15.13 4.67
CA ARG A 156 -2.66 16.05 3.88
C ARG A 156 -3.48 17.15 3.21
N LEU A 157 -4.69 16.84 2.73
CA LEU A 157 -5.58 17.84 2.14
C LEU A 157 -6.11 18.82 3.20
N VAL A 158 -6.39 18.35 4.42
CA VAL A 158 -6.76 19.23 5.54
C VAL A 158 -5.60 20.14 5.93
N ASP A 159 -4.40 19.58 6.12
CA ASP A 159 -3.20 20.34 6.49
C ASP A 159 -2.83 21.41 5.43
N GLN A 160 -3.11 21.11 4.16
CA GLN A 160 -2.80 21.96 3.00
C GLN A 160 -4.03 22.66 2.43
N ARG A 161 -5.14 22.74 3.19
CA ARG A 161 -6.42 23.28 2.70
C ARG A 161 -6.28 24.68 2.12
N GLU A 162 -5.64 25.59 2.84
CA GLU A 162 -5.49 26.99 2.42
C GLU A 162 -4.58 27.13 1.18
N PRO A 163 -3.33 26.57 1.15
CA PRO A 163 -2.52 26.63 -0.06
C PRO A 163 -3.17 25.98 -1.28
N VAL A 164 -3.84 24.83 -1.10
CA VAL A 164 -4.53 24.14 -2.20
C VAL A 164 -5.69 24.97 -2.72
N GLY A 165 -6.50 25.57 -1.84
CA GLY A 165 -7.59 26.45 -2.23
C GLY A 165 -7.10 27.66 -3.02
N ALA A 166 -6.08 28.36 -2.52
CA ALA A 166 -5.49 29.51 -3.20
C ALA A 166 -4.83 29.14 -4.54
N ALA A 167 -4.19 27.96 -4.62
CA ALA A 167 -3.62 27.47 -5.87
C ALA A 167 -4.69 27.21 -6.93
N LEU A 168 -5.81 26.57 -6.54
CA LEU A 168 -6.92 26.30 -7.44
C LEU A 168 -7.56 27.59 -7.96
N SER A 169 -7.71 28.64 -7.13
CA SER A 169 -8.26 29.92 -7.58
C SER A 169 -7.45 30.59 -8.68
N GLY A 170 -6.16 30.27 -8.79
CA GLY A 170 -5.27 30.79 -9.83
C GLY A 170 -5.03 29.81 -11.00
N LEU A 171 -5.75 28.69 -11.06
CA LEU A 171 -5.62 27.67 -12.09
C LEU A 171 -6.97 27.49 -12.81
N ASP A 172 -7.00 27.63 -14.13
CA ASP A 172 -8.16 27.24 -14.94
C ASP A 172 -8.29 25.70 -14.88
N SER A 173 -9.18 25.20 -14.02
CA SER A 173 -9.43 23.76 -13.90
C SER A 173 -10.88 23.47 -13.51
N ASP A 174 -11.50 22.51 -14.20
CA ASP A 174 -12.85 21.99 -13.90
C ASP A 174 -12.87 21.05 -12.69
N ILE A 175 -11.95 21.25 -11.73
CA ILE A 175 -11.78 20.34 -10.61
C ILE A 175 -12.69 20.78 -9.47
N PRO A 176 -13.60 19.91 -9.01
CA PRO A 176 -14.48 20.25 -7.90
C PRO A 176 -13.67 20.48 -6.63
N VAL A 177 -13.79 21.68 -6.07
CA VAL A 177 -13.22 22.03 -4.77
C VAL A 177 -13.97 21.26 -3.67
N LEU A 178 -13.26 20.80 -2.65
CA LEU A 178 -13.88 20.24 -1.44
C LEU A 178 -14.50 21.40 -0.65
N THR A 179 -15.81 21.63 -0.84
CA THR A 179 -16.61 22.59 -0.06
C THR A 179 -17.05 21.95 1.26
N SER A 180 -17.33 22.79 2.26
CA SER A 180 -17.73 22.38 3.61
C SER A 180 -19.24 22.16 3.77
N GLU A 181 -19.98 21.97 2.67
CA GLU A 181 -21.43 21.69 2.71
C GLU A 181 -21.72 20.27 3.21
#